data_AF-A0A085ZIG3-F1
#
_entry.id   AF-A0A085ZIG3-F1
#
_cell.length_a   1.000
_cell.length_b   1.000
_cell.length_c   1.000
_cell.angle_alpha   90.00
_cell.angle_beta   90.00
_cell.angle_gamma   90.00
#
_symmetry.space_group_name_H-M   'P 1'
#
loop_
_entity.id
_entity.type
_entity.pdbx_description
1 polymer ?
#
loop_
_entity_poly.entity_id
_entity_poly.type
_entity_poly.pdbx_seq_one_letter_code
_entity_poly.pdbx_strand_id
1 'polypeptide(L)'
;MEFDPTYDYSQTDLTDSKNLAYLNFYQLIITLITLSSSAEKQTEIIGYGAVCDEMAIDFESYFTLTVNEYKNFDLLNNLQLEKLNELDLFLDNRSGEKSPDFWDDFLLETNREWEVVRQMAKDILKLLEMEDLKLEFKREERFVETNEGKKLVMQSTKTFLVR
;
A
#
# COMPACT_ATOMS: atom_id res chain seq x y z
N MET A 1 -4.81 -20.71 -12.90
CA MET A 1 -4.93 -19.27 -13.19
C MET A 1 -3.58 -18.64 -12.91
N GLU A 2 -3.07 -17.83 -13.84
CA GLU A 2 -1.94 -16.93 -13.61
C GLU A 2 -2.45 -15.66 -12.93
N PHE A 3 -1.56 -14.94 -12.25
CA PHE A 3 -1.94 -13.69 -11.58
C PHE A 3 -2.27 -12.61 -12.63
N ASP A 4 -3.40 -11.92 -12.45
CA ASP A 4 -3.83 -10.77 -13.23
C ASP A 4 -4.07 -9.60 -12.26
N PRO A 5 -3.27 -8.52 -12.32
CA PRO A 5 -3.38 -7.41 -11.39
C PRO A 5 -4.71 -6.64 -11.50
N THR A 6 -5.50 -6.83 -12.56
CA THR A 6 -6.79 -6.15 -12.76
C THR A 6 -7.99 -6.98 -12.34
N TYR A 7 -7.78 -8.23 -11.91
CA TYR A 7 -8.82 -9.14 -11.50
C TYR A 7 -9.24 -8.94 -10.03
N ASP A 8 -10.54 -8.95 -9.74
CA ASP A 8 -11.07 -8.81 -8.38
C ASP A 8 -11.01 -10.15 -7.61
N TYR A 9 -9.86 -10.41 -7.00
CA TYR A 9 -9.64 -11.62 -6.18
C TYR A 9 -10.52 -11.69 -4.94
N SER A 10 -11.15 -10.59 -4.49
CA SER A 10 -12.07 -10.61 -3.33
C SER A 10 -13.33 -11.43 -3.59
N GLN A 11 -13.64 -11.70 -4.86
CA GLN A 11 -14.80 -12.50 -5.28
C GLN A 11 -14.49 -14.00 -5.41
N THR A 12 -13.26 -14.41 -5.10
CA THR A 12 -12.85 -15.82 -5.17
C THR A 12 -13.03 -16.53 -3.83
N ASP A 13 -12.87 -17.86 -3.82
CA ASP A 13 -12.85 -18.62 -2.57
C ASP A 13 -11.54 -18.36 -1.82
N LEU A 14 -11.60 -17.53 -0.77
CA LEU A 14 -10.44 -17.18 0.06
C LEU A 14 -10.02 -18.28 1.04
N THR A 15 -10.73 -19.42 1.09
CA THR A 15 -10.23 -20.61 1.79
C THR A 15 -9.18 -21.35 0.97
N ASP A 16 -9.08 -21.07 -0.34
CA ASP A 16 -7.98 -21.49 -1.19
C ASP A 16 -6.77 -20.58 -0.96
N SER A 17 -5.64 -21.17 -0.57
CA SER A 17 -4.43 -20.42 -0.22
C SER A 17 -3.83 -19.67 -1.39
N LYS A 18 -4.03 -20.14 -2.63
CA LYS A 18 -3.53 -19.46 -3.83
C LYS A 18 -4.36 -18.21 -4.14
N ASN A 19 -5.67 -18.30 -4.00
CA ASN A 19 -6.55 -17.13 -4.14
C ASN A 19 -6.27 -16.08 -3.08
N LEU A 20 -6.05 -16.49 -1.83
CA LEU A 20 -5.66 -15.59 -0.76
C LEU A 20 -4.30 -14.93 -1.04
N ALA A 21 -3.32 -15.70 -1.52
CA ALA A 21 -2.02 -15.15 -1.93
C ALA A 21 -2.15 -14.13 -3.07
N TYR A 22 -3.02 -14.38 -4.06
CA TYR A 22 -3.29 -13.44 -5.14
C TYR A 22 -3.96 -12.17 -4.64
N LEU A 23 -4.92 -12.27 -3.71
CA LEU A 23 -5.52 -11.11 -3.08
C LEU A 23 -4.49 -10.27 -2.32
N ASN A 24 -3.63 -10.91 -1.52
CA ASN A 24 -2.60 -10.21 -0.76
C ASN A 24 -1.57 -9.56 -1.69
N PHE A 25 -1.17 -10.25 -2.75
CA PHE A 25 -0.24 -9.70 -3.73
C PHE A 25 -0.83 -8.51 -4.51
N TYR A 26 -2.13 -8.59 -4.83
CA TYR A 26 -2.88 -7.46 -5.38
C TYR A 26 -2.87 -6.25 -4.43
N GLN A 27 -3.07 -6.46 -3.12
CA GLN A 27 -2.99 -5.39 -2.13
C GLN A 27 -1.58 -4.81 -2.00
N LEU A 28 -0.54 -5.66 -2.04
CA LEU A 28 0.85 -5.20 -2.05
C LEU A 28 1.13 -4.26 -3.24
N ILE A 29 0.60 -4.56 -4.43
CA ILE A 29 0.74 -3.68 -5.61
C ILE A 29 0.02 -2.34 -5.37
N ILE A 30 -1.18 -2.34 -4.79
CA ILE A 30 -1.88 -1.10 -4.41
C ILE A 30 -1.03 -0.28 -3.43
N THR A 31 -0.47 -0.92 -2.41
CA THR A 31 0.39 -0.26 -1.42
C THR A 31 1.62 0.35 -2.08
N LEU A 32 2.29 -0.36 -2.99
CA LEU A 32 3.44 0.18 -3.73
C LEU A 32 3.07 1.36 -4.65
N ILE A 33 1.91 1.30 -5.31
CA ILE A 33 1.40 2.44 -6.11
C ILE A 33 1.11 3.64 -5.20
N THR A 34 0.54 3.40 -4.02
CA THR A 34 0.30 4.45 -3.03
C THR A 34 1.62 5.04 -2.53
N LEU A 35 2.57 4.20 -2.11
CA LEU A 35 3.90 4.61 -1.65
C LEU A 35 4.69 5.38 -2.69
N SER A 36 4.56 5.06 -3.98
CA SER A 36 5.23 5.75 -5.08
C SER A 36 4.58 7.07 -5.52
N SER A 37 3.35 7.33 -5.06
CA SER A 37 2.57 8.51 -5.44
C SER A 37 3.04 9.78 -4.74
N SER A 38 2.54 10.94 -5.18
CA SER A 38 2.78 12.23 -4.49
C SER A 38 2.16 12.22 -3.09
N ALA A 39 2.66 13.09 -2.19
CA ALA A 39 2.09 13.27 -0.85
C ALA A 39 0.58 13.55 -0.89
N GLU A 40 0.14 14.46 -1.78
CA GLU A 40 -1.28 14.76 -1.99
C GLU A 40 -2.08 13.48 -2.31
N LYS A 41 -1.57 12.66 -3.22
CA LYS A 41 -2.25 11.44 -3.65
C LYS A 41 -2.22 10.35 -2.58
N GLN A 42 -1.12 10.25 -1.82
CA GLN A 42 -0.98 9.36 -0.66
C GLN A 42 -2.07 9.67 0.38
N THR A 43 -2.18 10.95 0.78
CA THR A 43 -3.23 11.42 1.70
C THR A 43 -4.63 11.21 1.10
N GLU A 44 -4.80 11.44 -0.21
CA GLU A 44 -6.08 11.22 -0.88
C GLU A 44 -6.53 9.76 -0.79
N ILE A 45 -5.63 8.80 -1.02
CA ILE A 45 -5.94 7.35 -1.02
C ILE A 45 -6.21 6.83 0.39
N ILE A 46 -5.33 7.12 1.34
CA ILE A 46 -5.46 6.67 2.74
C ILE A 46 -6.67 7.36 3.42
N GLY A 47 -6.84 8.66 3.17
CA GLY A 47 -7.89 9.47 3.78
C GLY A 47 -7.51 9.97 5.16
N TYR A 48 -8.47 10.01 6.10
CA TYR A 48 -8.21 10.46 7.46
C TYR A 48 -7.43 9.42 8.27
N GLY A 49 -6.31 9.83 8.85
CA GLY A 49 -5.49 8.97 9.71
C GLY A 49 -4.05 9.46 9.78
N ALA A 50 -3.19 8.62 10.35
CA ALA A 50 -1.74 8.79 10.31
C ALA A 50 -1.21 8.20 8.99
N VAL A 51 -1.22 8.99 7.92
CA VAL A 51 -0.98 8.55 6.54
C VAL A 51 0.36 7.82 6.41
N CYS A 52 1.42 8.36 7.03
CA CYS A 52 2.75 7.75 7.07
C CYS A 52 2.73 6.36 7.70
N ASP A 53 2.11 6.22 8.88
CA ASP A 53 2.01 4.95 9.61
C ASP A 53 1.15 3.93 8.84
N GLU A 54 -0.03 4.33 8.35
CA GLU A 54 -0.94 3.44 7.64
C GLU A 54 -0.27 2.84 6.39
N MET A 55 0.48 3.63 5.61
CA MET A 55 1.20 3.12 4.45
C MET A 55 2.29 2.10 4.83
N ALA A 56 2.99 2.29 5.95
CA ALA A 56 4.00 1.35 6.42
C ALA A 56 3.37 0.06 6.98
N ILE A 57 2.26 0.18 7.72
CA ILE A 57 1.50 -0.95 8.26
C ILE A 57 0.89 -1.80 7.13
N ASP A 58 0.32 -1.16 6.10
CA ASP A 58 -0.19 -1.84 4.92
C ASP A 58 0.94 -2.62 4.22
N PHE A 59 2.11 -2.00 4.07
CA PHE A 59 3.26 -2.65 3.45
C PHE A 59 3.72 -3.87 4.26
N GLU A 60 3.88 -3.74 5.58
CA GLU A 60 4.23 -4.87 6.45
C GLU A 60 3.20 -6.01 6.36
N SER A 61 1.91 -5.64 6.38
CA SER A 61 0.80 -6.60 6.33
C SER A 61 0.78 -7.40 5.03
N TYR A 62 0.99 -6.73 3.89
CA TYR A 62 0.91 -7.34 2.57
C TYR A 62 2.26 -7.82 2.01
N PHE A 63 3.39 -7.54 2.64
CA PHE A 63 4.67 -8.12 2.25
C PHE A 63 5.21 -9.05 3.34
N THR A 64 5.59 -8.50 4.48
CA THR A 64 6.37 -9.18 5.52
C THR A 64 5.62 -10.39 6.07
N LEU A 65 4.30 -10.27 6.29
CA LEU A 65 3.48 -11.36 6.83
C LEU A 65 3.09 -12.44 5.81
N THR A 66 3.30 -12.20 4.51
CA THR A 66 2.77 -13.04 3.40
C THR A 66 3.84 -13.49 2.40
N VAL A 67 5.11 -13.17 2.68
CA VAL A 67 6.25 -13.41 1.77
C VAL A 67 6.44 -14.90 1.42
N ASN A 68 6.06 -15.81 2.31
CA ASN A 68 6.21 -17.25 2.07
C ASN A 68 5.22 -17.73 1.02
N GLU A 69 3.99 -17.23 1.03
CA GLU A 69 2.97 -17.51 0.04
C GLU A 69 3.41 -17.04 -1.34
N TYR A 70 4.05 -15.86 -1.43
CA TYR A 70 4.56 -15.34 -2.70
C TYR A 70 5.65 -16.21 -3.32
N LYS A 71 6.54 -16.76 -2.48
CA LYS A 71 7.54 -17.75 -2.92
C LYS A 71 6.88 -19.06 -3.35
N ASN A 72 5.90 -19.55 -2.58
CA ASN A 72 5.25 -20.83 -2.85
C ASN A 72 4.45 -20.84 -4.15
N PHE A 73 3.93 -19.68 -4.58
CA PHE A 73 3.16 -19.53 -5.80
C PHE A 73 3.91 -18.81 -6.93
N ASP A 74 5.23 -18.68 -6.81
CA ASP A 74 6.12 -18.07 -7.81
C ASP A 74 5.69 -16.64 -8.23
N LEU A 75 5.10 -15.88 -7.31
CA LEU A 75 4.67 -14.50 -7.54
C LEU A 75 5.83 -13.50 -7.52
N LEU A 76 6.89 -13.86 -6.80
CA LEU A 76 8.09 -13.04 -6.65
C LEU A 76 9.34 -13.88 -6.87
N ASN A 77 10.26 -13.36 -7.68
CA ASN A 77 11.60 -13.91 -7.79
C ASN A 77 12.55 -13.32 -6.72
N ASN A 78 13.75 -13.90 -6.61
CA ASN A 78 14.72 -13.49 -5.59
C ASN A 78 15.11 -12.01 -5.65
N LEU A 79 15.23 -11.43 -6.86
CA LEU A 79 15.59 -10.02 -7.03
C LEU A 79 14.46 -9.09 -6.57
N GLN A 80 13.20 -9.44 -6.88
CA GLN A 80 12.04 -8.68 -6.42
C GLN A 80 11.89 -8.75 -4.90
N LEU A 81 12.11 -9.94 -4.31
CA LEU A 81 12.13 -10.13 -2.86
C LEU A 81 13.23 -9.30 -2.19
N GLU A 82 14.43 -9.27 -2.76
CA GLU A 82 15.53 -8.46 -2.24
C GLU A 82 15.14 -6.97 -2.18
N LYS A 83 14.55 -6.43 -3.24
CA LYS A 83 14.11 -5.02 -3.28
C LYS A 83 12.98 -4.70 -2.31
N LEU A 84 12.03 -5.61 -2.12
CA LEU A 84 10.99 -5.44 -1.11
C LEU A 84 11.59 -5.48 0.32
N ASN A 85 12.56 -6.35 0.59
CA ASN A 85 13.26 -6.38 1.88
C ASN A 85 14.12 -5.13 2.12
N GLU A 86 14.72 -4.54 1.08
CA GLU A 86 15.42 -3.26 1.20
C GLU A 86 14.48 -2.15 1.66
N LEU A 87 13.25 -2.10 1.12
CA LEU A 87 12.22 -1.15 1.53
C LEU A 87 11.73 -1.41 2.96
N ASP A 88 11.45 -2.66 3.30
CA ASP A 88 11.09 -3.07 4.66
C ASP A 88 12.12 -2.61 5.70
N LEU A 89 13.40 -2.93 5.43
CA LEU A 89 14.52 -2.53 6.28
C LEU A 89 14.66 -1.00 6.36
N PHE A 90 14.36 -0.28 5.28
CA PHE A 90 14.38 1.18 5.28
C PHE A 90 13.31 1.73 6.24
N LEU A 91 12.08 1.21 6.21
CA LEU A 91 11.00 1.61 7.10
C LEU A 91 11.31 1.24 8.57
N ASP A 92 11.78 0.01 8.83
CA ASP A 92 12.08 -0.44 10.20
C ASP A 92 13.25 0.32 10.85
N ASN A 93 14.23 0.76 10.07
CA ASN A 93 15.31 1.59 10.61
C ASN A 93 14.83 2.96 11.11
N ARG A 94 13.62 3.39 10.74
CA ARG A 94 12.99 4.64 11.17
C ARG A 94 11.90 4.44 12.21
N SER A 95 11.51 3.21 12.50
CA SER A 95 10.43 2.86 13.44
C SER A 95 10.69 3.32 14.87
N GLY A 96 9.61 3.53 15.62
CA GLY A 96 9.65 4.01 17.01
C GLY A 96 10.11 5.46 17.13
N GLU A 97 10.86 5.78 18.18
CA GLU A 97 11.30 7.16 18.45
C GLU A 97 12.55 7.57 17.64
N LYS A 98 13.02 6.74 16.70
CA LYS A 98 14.27 6.97 15.97
C LYS A 98 14.19 8.17 15.02
N SER A 99 13.04 8.34 14.37
CA SER A 99 12.83 9.37 13.34
C SER A 99 11.41 9.95 13.42
N PRO A 100 11.06 10.76 14.43
CA PRO A 100 9.71 11.30 14.58
C PRO A 100 9.27 12.13 13.35
N ASP A 101 10.16 12.92 12.78
CA ASP A 101 9.89 13.73 11.58
C ASP A 101 9.58 12.89 10.33
N PHE A 102 9.97 11.61 10.32
CA PHE A 102 9.64 10.68 9.24
C PHE A 102 8.18 10.24 9.32
N TRP A 103 7.62 10.10 10.52
CA TRP A 103 6.23 9.68 10.73
C TRP A 103 5.25 10.85 10.83
N ASP A 104 5.73 12.09 10.74
CA ASP A 104 4.89 13.28 10.76
C ASP A 104 4.25 13.53 9.37
N ASP A 105 2.95 13.33 9.29
CA ASP A 105 2.14 13.62 8.09
C ASP A 105 2.27 15.06 7.59
N PHE A 106 2.51 16.03 8.48
CA PHE A 106 2.74 17.42 8.08
C PHE A 106 4.05 17.61 7.30
N LEU A 107 4.99 16.67 7.45
CA LEU A 107 6.26 16.66 6.75
C LEU A 107 6.28 15.73 5.54
N LEU A 108 5.24 14.92 5.30
CA LEU A 108 5.17 13.94 4.21
C LEU A 108 5.54 14.52 2.82
N GLU A 109 5.11 15.74 2.53
CA GLU A 109 5.42 16.41 1.25
C GLU A 109 6.88 16.84 1.14
N THR A 110 7.49 17.28 2.25
CA THR A 110 8.79 17.96 2.25
C THR A 110 9.94 17.09 2.75
N ASN A 111 9.64 15.98 3.42
CA ASN A 111 10.62 15.06 3.95
C ASN A 111 11.30 14.28 2.82
N ARG A 112 12.62 14.45 2.69
CA ARG A 112 13.42 13.80 1.65
C ARG A 112 13.49 12.29 1.78
N GLU A 113 13.30 11.75 2.98
CA GLU A 113 13.31 10.30 3.21
C GLU A 113 12.05 9.65 2.61
N TRP A 114 10.91 10.35 2.64
CA TRP A 114 9.71 9.90 1.92
C TRP A 114 9.88 9.94 0.40
N GLU A 115 10.70 10.84 -0.13
CA GLU A 115 11.06 10.79 -1.55
C GLU A 115 11.90 9.55 -1.89
N VAL A 116 12.76 9.11 -0.96
CA VAL A 116 13.49 7.84 -1.11
C VAL A 116 12.50 6.66 -1.13
N VAL A 117 11.53 6.62 -0.20
CA VAL A 117 10.48 5.58 -0.20
C VAL A 117 9.70 5.57 -1.51
N ARG A 118 9.28 6.73 -2.02
CA ARG A 118 8.59 6.85 -3.30
C ARG A 118 9.41 6.28 -4.44
N GLN A 119 10.71 6.60 -4.49
CA GLN A 119 11.59 6.11 -5.54
C GLN A 119 11.81 4.59 -5.44
N MET A 120 12.02 4.05 -4.24
CA MET A 120 12.15 2.61 -4.03
C MET A 120 10.89 1.87 -4.49
N ALA A 121 9.70 2.37 -4.15
CA ALA A 121 8.44 1.78 -4.59
C ALA A 121 8.26 1.83 -6.12
N LYS A 122 8.64 2.92 -6.80
CA LYS A 122 8.64 3.01 -8.27
C LYS A 122 9.55 1.97 -8.91
N ASP A 123 10.75 1.83 -8.38
CA ASP A 123 11.74 0.87 -8.90
C ASP A 123 11.26 -0.58 -8.73
N ILE A 124 10.60 -0.88 -7.61
CA ILE A 124 9.96 -2.18 -7.38
C ILE A 124 8.82 -2.41 -8.38
N LEU A 125 7.92 -1.45 -8.58
CA LEU A 125 6.81 -1.59 -9.55
C LEU A 125 7.33 -1.85 -10.96
N LYS A 126 8.39 -1.16 -11.37
CA LYS A 126 9.05 -1.40 -12.66
C LYS A 126 9.65 -2.80 -12.77
N LEU A 127 10.26 -3.30 -11.70
CA LEU A 127 10.80 -4.65 -11.64
C LEU A 127 9.71 -5.75 -11.68
N LEU A 128 8.50 -5.40 -11.26
CA LEU A 128 7.31 -6.25 -11.35
C LEU A 128 6.61 -6.15 -12.71
N GLU A 129 7.05 -5.27 -13.62
CA GLU A 129 6.37 -4.93 -14.88
C GLU A 129 4.94 -4.37 -14.64
N MET A 130 4.80 -3.57 -13.57
CA MET A 130 3.53 -3.01 -13.09
C MET A 130 3.53 -1.47 -13.06
N GLU A 131 4.54 -0.82 -13.67
CA GLU A 131 4.68 0.64 -13.67
C GLU A 131 3.57 1.39 -14.42
N ASP A 132 2.91 0.72 -15.36
CA ASP A 132 1.82 1.29 -16.15
C ASP A 132 0.45 1.16 -15.46
N LEU A 133 0.38 0.46 -14.32
CA LEU A 133 -0.86 0.35 -13.55
C LEU A 133 -1.22 1.67 -12.90
N LYS A 134 -2.52 1.98 -12.91
CA LYS A 134 -3.10 3.13 -12.23
C LYS A 134 -4.04 2.65 -11.15
N LEU A 135 -4.02 3.38 -10.04
CA LEU A 135 -4.95 3.17 -8.94
C LEU A 135 -6.16 4.10 -9.10
N GLU A 136 -7.33 3.50 -9.29
CA GLU A 136 -8.61 4.17 -9.13
C GLU A 136 -9.21 3.83 -7.78
N PHE A 137 -9.97 4.75 -7.20
CA PHE A 137 -10.72 4.45 -5.99
C PHE A 137 -12.05 5.17 -5.95
N LYS A 138 -12.98 4.61 -5.17
CA LYS A 138 -14.27 5.20 -4.84
C LYS A 138 -14.33 5.36 -3.33
N ARG A 139 -14.69 6.55 -2.87
CA ARG A 139 -14.85 6.85 -1.45
C ARG A 139 -16.31 7.14 -1.13
N GLU A 140 -16.80 6.50 -0.09
CA GLU A 140 -18.09 6.77 0.51
C GLU A 140 -17.89 7.29 1.93
N GLU A 141 -18.43 8.47 2.21
CA GLU A 141 -18.38 9.10 3.52
C GLU A 141 -19.80 9.26 4.07
N ARG A 142 -19.97 8.93 5.35
CA ARG A 142 -21.22 9.19 6.07
C ARG A 142 -20.96 10.18 7.20
N PHE A 143 -21.75 11.24 7.22
CA PHE A 143 -21.74 12.26 8.25
C PHE A 143 -23.01 12.19 9.09
N VAL A 144 -22.90 12.54 10.37
CA VAL A 144 -24.03 12.78 11.27
C VAL A 144 -23.98 14.24 11.71
N GLU A 145 -25.13 14.90 11.75
CA GLU A 145 -25.23 16.24 12.31
C GLU A 145 -25.17 16.19 13.85
N THR A 146 -24.29 16.98 14.42
CA THR A 146 -24.15 17.19 15.86
C THR A 146 -24.31 18.68 16.17
N ASN A 147 -24.39 19.03 17.46
CA ASN A 147 -24.45 20.42 17.91
C ASN A 147 -23.19 21.23 17.55
N GLU A 148 -22.09 20.56 17.17
CA GLU A 148 -20.80 21.14 16.79
C GLU A 148 -20.58 21.15 15.27
N GLY A 149 -21.54 20.63 14.49
CA GLY A 149 -21.47 20.56 13.02
C GLY A 149 -21.59 19.14 12.48
N LYS A 150 -21.12 18.93 11.24
CA LYS A 150 -21.12 17.59 10.63
C LYS A 150 -19.92 16.79 11.14
N LYS A 151 -20.18 15.64 11.75
CA LYS A 151 -19.17 14.69 12.20
C LYS A 151 -19.10 13.50 11.25
N LEU A 152 -17.91 13.20 10.72
CA LEU A 152 -17.67 11.97 9.95
C LEU A 152 -17.82 10.76 10.90
N VAL A 153 -18.65 9.80 10.52
CA VAL A 153 -18.88 8.57 11.30
C VAL A 153 -18.46 7.29 10.58
N MET A 154 -18.25 7.38 9.26
CA MET A 154 -17.81 6.26 8.44
C MET A 154 -17.11 6.80 7.20
N GLN A 155 -15.96 6.23 6.89
CA GLN A 155 -15.31 6.34 5.59
C GLN A 155 -15.10 4.93 5.07
N SER A 156 -15.45 4.68 3.81
CA SER A 156 -15.11 3.46 3.09
C SER A 156 -14.43 3.82 1.80
N THR A 157 -13.27 3.23 1.54
CA THR A 157 -12.52 3.40 0.29
C THR A 157 -12.47 2.05 -0.41
N LYS A 158 -12.87 2.00 -1.68
CA LYS A 158 -12.71 0.82 -2.54
C LYS A 158 -11.74 1.14 -3.66
N THR A 159 -10.65 0.41 -3.74
CA THR A 159 -9.54 0.59 -4.68
C THR A 159 -9.56 -0.45 -5.79
N PHE A 160 -9.11 -0.06 -6.99
CA PHE A 160 -9.07 -0.89 -8.18
C PHE A 160 -7.84 -0.55 -9.02
N LEU A 161 -7.20 -1.57 -9.58
CA LEU A 161 -6.09 -1.40 -10.52
C LEU A 161 -6.61 -1.43 -11.97
N VAL A 162 -6.16 -0.46 -12.77
CA VAL A 162 -6.47 -0.34 -14.19
C VAL A 162 -5.19 -0.09 -15.01
N ARG A 163 -5.24 -0.29 -16.33
CA ARG A 163 -4.15 0.04 -17.26
C ARG A 163 -4.45 1.36 -17.99
#